data_AF-A0A920SPA9-F1
#
_entry.id   AF-A0A920SPA9-F1
#
_cell.length_a   1.000
_cell.length_b   1.000
_cell.length_c   1.000
_cell.angle_alpha   90.00
_cell.angle_beta   90.00
_cell.angle_gamma   90.00
#
_symmetry.space_group_name_H-M   'P 1'
#
loop_
_entity.id
_entity.type
_entity.pdbx_description
1 polymer ?
#
loop_
_entity_poly.entity_id
_entity_poly.type
_entity_poly.pdbx_seq_one_letter_code
_entity_poly.pdbx_strand_id
1 'polypeptide(L)'
;MAKRAWMVLTLFIMCVAMPAPVTVFAQDEEEVDEETKLLKEGLPLTPTRMLTESFTEGSWISLDISPDGGTIVFDLLGDIYTMPFSGGTAEALTQGMAFDGQPRFSPDGNHVVFVSDRSGGQGFLDDFGG
;
A
#
# COMPACT_ATOMS: atom_id res chain seq x y z
N MET A 1 76.64 57.41 9.27
CA MET A 1 76.59 57.63 7.81
C MET A 1 76.26 56.29 7.16
N ALA A 2 75.00 56.04 6.79
CA ALA A 2 74.53 56.11 5.39
C ALA A 2 75.31 55.08 4.53
N LYS A 3 74.77 53.93 4.11
CA LYS A 3 73.64 53.78 3.18
C LYS A 3 73.41 52.29 2.85
N ARG A 4 72.13 51.92 2.82
CA ARG A 4 71.46 51.08 1.80
C ARG A 4 71.65 49.57 1.94
N ALA A 5 70.60 48.84 2.31
CA ALA A 5 69.59 48.32 1.38
C ALA A 5 70.29 47.38 0.38
N TRP A 6 70.02 46.08 0.35
CA TRP A 6 68.71 45.51 0.16
C TRP A 6 68.89 43.98 0.21
N MET A 7 68.02 43.29 0.94
CA MET A 7 67.39 42.07 0.42
C MET A 7 68.27 40.83 0.17
N VAL A 8 68.60 40.12 1.26
CA VAL A 8 68.64 38.65 1.22
C VAL A 8 67.73 38.12 2.33
N LEU A 9 66.47 38.53 2.25
CA LEU A 9 65.36 37.95 3.00
C LEU A 9 64.22 37.77 2.01
N THR A 10 64.43 36.87 1.06
CA THR A 10 63.45 36.50 0.04
C THR A 10 63.64 35.03 -0.22
N LEU A 11 62.80 34.21 0.41
CA LEU A 11 61.89 33.26 -0.24
C LEU A 11 61.49 32.12 0.72
N PHE A 12 60.98 32.48 1.90
CA PHE A 12 60.02 31.65 2.61
C PHE A 12 58.69 32.38 2.45
N ILE A 13 57.63 31.68 2.06
CA ILE A 13 56.34 32.19 1.56
C ILE A 13 56.32 32.33 0.02
N MET A 14 56.10 31.19 -0.65
CA MET A 14 55.30 31.20 -1.87
C MET A 14 54.42 29.95 -1.89
N CYS A 15 53.11 30.21 -1.91
CA CYS A 15 52.02 29.25 -1.96
C CYS A 15 52.22 28.17 -3.03
N VAL A 16 52.11 26.91 -2.62
CA VAL A 16 51.34 25.92 -3.39
C VAL A 16 50.54 25.10 -2.38
N ALA A 17 49.36 25.61 -2.06
CA ALA A 17 48.31 24.80 -1.49
C ALA A 17 47.86 23.82 -2.58
N MET A 18 48.15 22.53 -2.42
CA MET A 18 47.44 21.49 -3.17
C MET A 18 46.03 21.40 -2.59
N PRO A 19 44.96 21.59 -3.38
CA PRO A 19 43.65 21.17 -2.95
C PRO A 19 43.62 19.63 -3.00
N ALA A 20 43.34 18.99 -1.86
CA ALA A 20 42.86 17.62 -1.89
C ALA A 20 41.58 17.58 -2.74
N PRO A 21 41.34 16.55 -3.57
CA PRO A 21 40.04 16.39 -4.19
C PRO A 21 39.03 16.21 -3.05
N VAL A 22 38.26 17.26 -2.77
CA VAL A 22 37.05 17.13 -1.97
C VAL A 22 36.13 16.29 -2.86
N THR A 23 35.96 15.02 -2.52
CA THR A 23 34.82 14.24 -3.02
C THR A 23 33.58 14.91 -2.46
N VAL A 24 33.06 15.89 -3.19
CA VAL A 24 31.70 16.37 -3.02
C VAL A 24 30.83 15.23 -3.52
N PHE A 25 30.46 14.33 -2.61
CA PHE A 25 29.21 13.61 -2.76
C PHE A 25 28.12 14.64 -2.47
N ALA A 26 27.76 15.42 -3.49
CA ALA A 26 26.42 15.97 -3.57
C ALA A 26 25.53 14.76 -3.90
N GLN A 27 25.20 13.96 -2.88
CA GLN A 27 23.90 13.36 -2.90
C GLN A 27 22.98 14.56 -2.72
N ASP A 28 22.49 15.11 -3.84
CA ASP A 28 21.16 15.70 -3.82
C ASP A 28 20.33 14.60 -3.16
N GLU A 29 19.82 14.85 -1.95
CA GLU A 29 18.63 14.13 -1.53
C GLU A 29 17.67 14.36 -2.69
N GLU A 30 17.39 13.32 -3.50
CA GLU A 30 16.31 13.42 -4.47
C GLU A 30 15.14 13.99 -3.66
N GLU A 31 14.73 15.21 -3.98
CA GLU A 31 13.54 15.81 -3.41
C GLU A 31 12.42 14.96 -3.99
N VAL A 32 12.14 13.85 -3.29
CA VAL A 32 11.10 12.90 -3.66
C VAL A 32 9.84 13.73 -3.65
N ASP A 33 9.29 13.98 -4.84
CA ASP A 33 8.09 14.77 -4.96
C ASP A 33 7.00 14.17 -4.06
N GLU A 34 6.09 15.03 -3.59
CA GLU A 34 5.06 14.60 -2.64
C GLU A 34 4.27 13.40 -3.17
N GLU A 35 4.12 13.24 -4.50
CA GLU A 35 3.49 12.08 -5.11
C GLU A 35 4.30 10.79 -4.87
N THR A 36 5.60 10.77 -5.15
CA THR A 36 6.48 9.61 -4.90
C THR A 36 6.66 9.32 -3.41
N LYS A 37 6.57 10.34 -2.56
CA LYS A 37 6.57 10.18 -1.11
C LYS A 37 5.26 9.54 -0.62
N LEU A 38 4.12 9.99 -1.13
CA LEU A 38 2.80 9.40 -0.83
C LEU A 38 2.69 7.96 -1.37
N LEU A 39 3.30 7.66 -2.52
CA LEU A 39 3.38 6.29 -3.03
C LEU A 39 4.25 5.38 -2.14
N LYS A 40 5.34 5.91 -1.55
CA LYS A 40 6.21 5.17 -0.62
C LYS A 40 5.61 5.02 0.77
N GLU A 41 4.92 6.03 1.28
CA GLU A 41 4.29 6.06 2.61
C GLU A 41 2.89 5.42 2.61
N GLY A 42 2.32 5.18 1.42
CA GLY A 42 0.96 4.71 1.21
C GLY A 42 -0.02 5.87 1.08
N LEU A 43 -0.92 5.79 0.09
CA LEU A 43 -1.98 6.79 -0.06
C LEU A 43 -2.81 6.88 1.22
N PRO A 44 -3.27 8.06 1.63
CA PRO A 44 -4.16 8.22 2.77
C PRO A 44 -5.52 7.61 2.44
N LEU A 45 -5.69 6.31 2.71
CA LEU A 45 -6.93 5.55 2.51
C LEU A 45 -7.92 5.77 3.65
N THR A 46 -8.14 7.04 4.04
CA THR A 46 -9.18 7.40 5.01
C THR A 46 -10.50 7.64 4.28
N PRO A 47 -11.56 6.87 4.55
CA PRO A 47 -12.85 7.09 3.92
C PRO A 47 -13.39 8.49 4.24
N THR A 48 -13.72 9.27 3.22
CA THR A 48 -14.29 10.62 3.39
C THR A 48 -15.68 10.58 4.04
N ARG A 49 -16.44 9.51 3.81
CA ARG A 49 -17.77 9.28 4.38
C ARG A 49 -18.06 7.79 4.44
N MET A 50 -18.70 7.36 5.51
CA MET A 50 -19.32 6.04 5.61
C MET A 50 -20.79 6.13 5.18
N LEU A 51 -21.24 5.17 4.40
CA LEU A 51 -22.65 4.99 4.06
C LEU A 51 -23.20 3.82 4.86
N THR A 52 -24.41 3.97 5.39
CA THR A 52 -25.12 2.93 6.13
C THR A 52 -26.47 2.77 5.49
N GLU A 53 -26.53 1.87 4.52
CA GLU A 53 -27.74 1.59 3.74
C GLU A 53 -28.18 0.15 4.03
N SER A 54 -29.49 -0.07 4.03
CA SER A 54 -30.08 -1.41 4.14
C SER A 54 -30.48 -1.90 2.76
N PHE A 55 -30.01 -3.09 2.38
CA PHE A 55 -30.37 -3.73 1.11
C PHE A 55 -31.20 -4.98 1.38
N THR A 56 -32.22 -5.20 0.57
CA THR A 56 -33.06 -6.42 0.60
C THR A 56 -32.91 -7.25 -0.67
N GLU A 57 -32.24 -6.71 -1.68
CA GLU A 57 -32.05 -7.31 -3.00
C GLU A 57 -30.65 -6.96 -3.50
N GLY A 58 -30.08 -7.84 -4.33
CA GLY A 58 -28.80 -7.60 -4.99
C GLY A 58 -28.67 -8.44 -6.24
N SER A 59 -27.71 -8.08 -7.09
CA SER A 59 -27.43 -8.75 -8.37
C SER A 59 -26.03 -9.36 -8.35
N TRP A 60 -25.82 -10.41 -9.15
CA TRP A 60 -24.49 -11.04 -9.31
C TRP A 60 -23.89 -11.59 -8.01
N ILE A 61 -24.75 -12.05 -7.11
CA ILE A 61 -24.37 -12.63 -5.82
C ILE A 61 -23.94 -14.08 -6.01
N SER A 62 -22.82 -14.49 -5.41
CA SER A 62 -22.53 -15.91 -5.18
C SER A 62 -23.04 -16.33 -3.80
N LEU A 63 -23.58 -17.54 -3.70
CA LEU A 63 -24.07 -18.08 -2.42
C LEU A 63 -23.72 -19.56 -2.26
N ASP A 64 -23.65 -20.00 -1.01
CA ASP A 64 -23.56 -21.40 -0.62
C ASP A 64 -24.41 -21.67 0.63
N ILE A 65 -24.79 -22.93 0.85
CA ILE A 65 -25.62 -23.35 1.99
C ILE A 65 -24.77 -24.22 2.91
N SER A 66 -24.91 -24.03 4.22
CA SER A 66 -24.20 -24.83 5.22
C SER A 66 -24.57 -26.32 5.10
N PRO A 67 -23.67 -27.26 5.44
CA PRO A 67 -23.94 -28.70 5.29
C PRO A 67 -25.18 -29.19 6.07
N ASP A 68 -25.53 -28.53 7.18
CA ASP A 68 -26.73 -28.80 7.96
C ASP A 68 -28.02 -28.15 7.38
N GLY A 69 -27.89 -27.34 6.34
CA GLY A 69 -28.99 -26.63 5.68
C GLY A 69 -29.54 -25.42 6.43
N GLY A 70 -28.95 -25.04 7.57
CA GLY A 70 -29.48 -24.01 8.46
C GLY A 70 -29.12 -22.58 8.06
N THR A 71 -28.01 -22.40 7.36
CA THR A 71 -27.38 -21.09 7.13
C THR A 71 -27.01 -20.92 5.66
N ILE A 72 -27.18 -19.72 5.13
CA ILE A 72 -26.68 -19.30 3.82
C ILE A 72 -25.49 -18.38 4.06
N VAL A 73 -24.44 -18.53 3.26
CA VAL A 73 -23.35 -17.57 3.12
C VAL A 73 -23.41 -16.98 1.72
N PHE A 74 -23.19 -15.68 1.58
CA PHE A 74 -23.24 -14.99 0.30
C PHE A 74 -22.35 -13.75 0.28
N ASP A 75 -21.96 -13.30 -0.92
CA ASP A 75 -21.27 -12.03 -1.12
C ASP A 75 -22.24 -10.89 -1.49
N LEU A 76 -21.98 -9.69 -0.97
CA LEU A 76 -22.72 -8.48 -1.33
C LEU A 76 -21.82 -7.25 -1.17
N LEU A 77 -21.71 -6.44 -2.23
CA LEU A 77 -20.90 -5.21 -2.25
C LEU A 77 -19.42 -5.38 -1.82
N GLY A 78 -18.86 -6.56 -2.03
CA GLY A 78 -17.45 -6.87 -1.70
C GLY A 78 -17.23 -7.37 -0.27
N ASP A 79 -18.30 -7.57 0.50
CA ASP A 79 -18.23 -8.20 1.82
C ASP A 79 -18.97 -9.55 1.82
N ILE A 80 -18.58 -10.44 2.74
CA ILE A 80 -19.22 -11.74 2.96
C ILE A 80 -20.22 -11.63 4.10
N TYR A 81 -21.41 -12.18 3.89
CA TYR A 81 -22.50 -12.19 4.85
C TYR A 81 -23.01 -13.61 5.09
N THR A 82 -23.60 -13.81 6.27
CA THR A 82 -24.37 -15.01 6.61
C THR A 82 -25.77 -14.67 7.06
N MET A 83 -26.73 -15.55 6.79
CA MET A 83 -28.10 -15.43 7.32
C MET A 83 -28.75 -16.82 7.49
N PRO A 84 -29.80 -16.95 8.31
CA PRO A 84 -30.59 -18.17 8.37
C PRO A 84 -31.16 -18.54 7.00
N PHE A 85 -31.22 -19.83 6.68
CA PHE A 85 -31.81 -20.33 5.43
C PHE A 85 -33.28 -19.95 5.28
N SER A 86 -34.00 -19.80 6.40
CA SER A 86 -35.38 -19.29 6.44
C SER A 86 -35.51 -17.81 6.06
N GLY A 87 -34.40 -17.11 5.85
CA GLY A 87 -34.33 -15.65 5.75
C GLY A 87 -34.25 -14.98 7.11
N GLY A 88 -33.99 -13.68 7.11
CA GLY A 88 -33.85 -12.86 8.31
C GLY A 88 -32.78 -11.78 8.14
N THR A 89 -32.23 -11.33 9.27
CA THR A 89 -31.14 -10.37 9.29
C THR A 89 -29.84 -11.05 8.88
N ALA A 90 -29.13 -10.43 7.93
CA ALA A 90 -27.79 -10.86 7.55
C ALA A 90 -26.72 -10.27 8.49
N GLU A 91 -25.71 -11.06 8.80
CA GLU A 91 -24.56 -10.68 9.61
C GLU A 91 -23.31 -10.65 8.73
N ALA A 92 -22.52 -9.58 8.83
CA ALA A 92 -21.27 -9.45 8.08
C ALA A 92 -20.17 -10.32 8.73
N LEU A 93 -19.54 -11.19 7.94
CA LEU A 93 -18.35 -11.95 8.31
C LEU A 93 -17.06 -11.19 7.98
N THR A 94 -17.09 -10.36 6.94
CA THR A 94 -15.97 -9.52 6.53
C THR A 94 -16.39 -8.06 6.42
N GLN A 95 -15.42 -7.18 6.59
CA GLN A 95 -15.57 -5.73 6.45
C GLN A 95 -14.23 -5.14 6.01
N GLY A 96 -14.26 -4.07 5.22
CA GLY A 96 -13.08 -3.27 4.92
C GLY A 96 -13.03 -2.78 3.48
N MET A 97 -11.82 -2.49 3.01
CA MET A 97 -11.60 -2.01 1.64
C MET A 97 -11.34 -3.14 0.63
N ALA A 98 -11.09 -4.35 1.11
CA ALA A 98 -10.86 -5.50 0.25
C ALA A 98 -12.18 -5.95 -0.38
N PHE A 99 -12.11 -6.46 -1.61
CA PHE A 99 -13.21 -7.13 -2.26
C PHE A 99 -13.14 -8.63 -1.93
N ASP A 100 -14.04 -9.06 -1.06
CA ASP A 100 -14.24 -10.46 -0.69
C ASP A 100 -15.45 -11.05 -1.46
N GLY A 101 -15.29 -12.21 -2.07
CA GLY A 101 -16.35 -12.82 -2.88
C GLY A 101 -16.25 -14.34 -3.03
N GLN A 102 -17.29 -14.93 -3.63
CA GLN A 102 -17.39 -16.37 -3.91
C GLN A 102 -17.22 -17.27 -2.66
N PRO A 103 -17.97 -17.02 -1.58
CA PRO A 103 -17.82 -17.77 -0.34
C PRO A 103 -18.33 -19.21 -0.49
N ARG A 104 -17.67 -20.17 0.16
CA ARG A 104 -18.07 -21.59 0.23
C ARG A 104 -17.90 -22.14 1.65
N PHE A 105 -18.84 -22.96 2.09
CA PHE A 105 -18.71 -23.68 3.36
C PHE A 105 -17.73 -24.84 3.25
N SER A 106 -17.01 -25.11 4.33
CA SER A 106 -16.28 -26.38 4.48
C SER A 106 -17.27 -27.55 4.61
N PRO A 107 -16.86 -28.79 4.25
CA PRO A 107 -17.73 -29.96 4.33
C PRO A 107 -18.28 -30.24 5.74
N ASP A 108 -17.56 -29.82 6.77
CA ASP A 108 -17.97 -29.94 8.18
C ASP A 108 -18.75 -28.73 8.71
N GLY A 109 -18.91 -27.68 7.90
CA GLY A 109 -19.66 -26.45 8.21
C GLY A 109 -18.96 -25.48 9.16
N ASN A 110 -17.74 -25.81 9.64
CA ASN A 110 -17.05 -25.00 10.66
C ASN A 110 -16.27 -23.80 10.08
N HIS A 111 -16.08 -23.76 8.76
CA HIS A 111 -15.30 -22.74 8.09
C HIS A 111 -16.01 -22.24 6.83
N VAL A 112 -15.69 -21.00 6.48
CA VAL A 112 -16.02 -20.39 5.19
C VAL A 112 -14.72 -20.00 4.51
N VAL A 113 -14.57 -20.40 3.25
CA VAL A 113 -13.48 -19.95 2.36
C VAL A 113 -14.02 -18.97 1.34
N PHE A 114 -13.25 -17.98 0.95
CA PHE A 114 -13.63 -16.95 -0.03
C PHE A 114 -12.39 -16.41 -0.77
N VAL A 115 -12.61 -15.76 -1.90
CA VAL A 115 -11.58 -15.06 -2.67
C VAL A 115 -11.48 -13.64 -2.14
N SER A 116 -10.25 -13.14 -1.95
CA SER A 116 -10.00 -11.80 -1.41
C SER A 116 -8.83 -11.14 -2.14
N ASP A 117 -9.00 -9.88 -2.53
CA ASP A 117 -7.93 -9.05 -3.08
C ASP A 117 -7.07 -8.35 -1.99
N ARG A 118 -7.37 -8.56 -0.70
CA ARG A 118 -6.74 -7.89 0.45
C ARG A 118 -5.21 -7.97 0.46
N SER A 119 -4.64 -9.01 -0.16
CA SER A 119 -3.19 -9.21 -0.27
C SER A 119 -2.53 -8.41 -1.40
N GLY A 120 -3.27 -7.57 -2.12
CA GLY A 120 -2.77 -6.78 -3.25
C GLY A 120 -2.58 -7.60 -4.52
N GLY A 121 -3.28 -8.74 -4.62
CA GLY A 121 -3.24 -9.64 -5.78
C GLY A 121 -3.96 -9.04 -6.98
N GLN A 122 -3.29 -8.12 -7.66
CA GLN A 122 -3.56 -7.80 -9.07
C GLN A 122 -3.24 -9.05 -9.89
N GLY A 123 -4.22 -9.95 -9.96
CA GLY A 123 -4.16 -11.07 -10.88
C GLY A 123 -4.28 -10.54 -12.31
N PHE A 124 -3.20 -10.71 -13.07
CA PHE A 124 -3.11 -10.59 -14.53
C PHE A 124 -3.09 -9.14 -15.07
N LEU A 125 -1.91 -8.60 -15.40
CA LEU A 125 -1.56 -7.92 -16.69
C LEU A 125 -0.31 -7.01 -16.63
N ASP A 126 0.75 -7.41 -15.93
CA ASP A 126 2.02 -6.64 -15.89
C ASP A 126 3.25 -7.34 -16.51
N ASP A 127 3.12 -8.56 -17.06
CA ASP A 127 4.27 -9.32 -17.62
C ASP A 127 4.18 -9.70 -19.11
N PHE A 128 3.45 -8.95 -19.95
CA PHE A 128 3.54 -9.09 -21.41
C PHE A 128 4.03 -7.79 -22.07
N GLY A 129 5.28 -7.44 -21.78
CA GLY A 129 6.07 -6.47 -22.53
C GLY A 129 7.36 -7.12 -23.02
N GLY A 130 7.27 -7.84 -24.15
CA GLY A 130 8.42 -8.26 -24.95
C GLY A 130 8.73 -7.26 -26.06
#